data_AF-A0A0R3WAS0-F1
#
_entry.id   AF-A0A0R3WAS0-F1
#
_cell.length_a   1.000
_cell.length_b   1.000
_cell.length_c   1.000
_cell.angle_alpha   90.00
_cell.angle_beta   90.00
_cell.angle_gamma   90.00
#
_symmetry.space_group_name_H-M   'P 1'
#
loop_
_entity.id
_entity.type
_entity.pdbx_description
1 polymer ?
#
loop_
_entity_poly.entity_id
_entity_poly.type
_entity_poly.pdbx_seq_one_letter_code
_entity_poly.pdbx_strand_id
1 'polypeptide(L)'
;MLESLEPHIVEAIGSSFNQVDEVYACIRESSASLASLRRQESRVDRRYVGFEMPMSNDDQLASFVDARVLARVTLSFSTSVAQGLEEVFDLLNLLRALALKIFASCESLINALKETIAKESCCLLVLNNIVGTLMEMVESMVDEIDLVTQWVNSNTLPDFAAIPISSSFEFASSCLPEKMLSSILWREEVYPLLKFAYVFKCF
;
A
#
# COMPACT_ATOMS: atom_id res chain seq x y z
N MET A 1 36.65 11.97 -5.82
CA MET A 1 35.76 11.96 -7.02
C MET A 1 34.39 11.40 -6.61
N LEU A 2 33.89 11.92 -5.48
CA LEU A 2 32.77 11.39 -4.70
C LEU A 2 31.91 12.51 -4.08
N GLU A 3 32.15 13.76 -4.51
CA GLU A 3 31.14 14.83 -4.51
C GLU A 3 29.87 14.43 -5.30
N SER A 4 29.93 13.29 -5.99
CA SER A 4 28.93 12.67 -6.86
C SER A 4 28.30 11.40 -6.27
N LEU A 5 28.15 11.26 -4.95
CA LEU A 5 27.21 10.27 -4.44
C LEU A 5 25.82 10.76 -4.82
N GLU A 6 25.35 10.30 -5.98
CA GLU A 6 24.35 10.91 -6.82
C GLU A 6 23.22 11.56 -6.00
N PRO A 7 23.31 12.87 -5.70
CA PRO A 7 22.32 13.53 -4.85
C PRO A 7 20.94 13.44 -5.51
N HIS A 8 20.93 13.33 -6.84
CA HIS A 8 19.75 13.04 -7.63
C HIS A 8 19.14 11.64 -7.37
N ILE A 9 19.92 10.59 -7.07
CA ILE A 9 19.39 9.28 -6.67
C ILE A 9 18.73 9.39 -5.30
N VAL A 10 19.43 9.98 -4.32
CA VAL A 10 18.89 10.09 -2.95
C VAL A 10 17.61 10.94 -2.95
N GLU A 11 17.60 12.05 -3.70
CA GLU A 11 16.41 12.88 -3.89
C GLU A 11 15.31 12.13 -4.65
N ALA A 12 15.64 11.37 -5.69
CA ALA A 12 14.67 10.55 -6.43
C ALA A 12 14.03 9.47 -5.56
N ILE A 13 14.80 8.81 -4.69
CA ILE A 13 14.28 7.84 -3.73
C ILE A 13 13.35 8.55 -2.74
N GLY A 14 13.80 9.65 -2.13
CA GLY A 14 12.99 10.42 -1.18
C GLY A 14 11.68 10.95 -1.78
N SER A 15 11.74 11.50 -3.00
CA SER A 15 10.54 11.94 -3.72
C SER A 15 9.61 10.78 -4.05
N SER A 16 10.15 9.61 -4.40
CA SER A 16 9.33 8.45 -4.72
C SER A 16 8.65 7.89 -3.46
N PHE A 17 9.33 7.89 -2.30
CA PHE A 17 8.72 7.51 -1.03
C PHE A 17 7.59 8.46 -0.60
N ASN A 18 7.74 9.77 -0.83
CA ASN A 18 6.64 10.71 -0.57
C ASN A 18 5.40 10.38 -1.42
N GLN A 19 5.60 10.06 -2.70
CA GLN A 19 4.49 9.64 -3.59
C GLN A 19 3.89 8.30 -3.15
N VAL A 20 4.72 7.36 -2.68
CA VAL A 20 4.25 6.08 -2.13
C VAL A 20 3.36 6.29 -0.92
N ASP A 21 3.74 7.17 0.02
CA ASP A 21 2.93 7.49 1.20
C ASP A 21 1.57 8.10 0.80
N GLU A 22 1.55 8.99 -0.20
CA GLU A 22 0.32 9.59 -0.74
C GLU A 22 -0.60 8.54 -1.37
N VAL A 23 -0.06 7.69 -2.26
CA VAL A 23 -0.81 6.61 -2.90
C VAL A 23 -1.33 5.62 -1.87
N TYR A 24 -0.53 5.28 -0.86
CA TYR A 24 -0.94 4.41 0.22
C TYR A 24 -2.10 5.00 1.03
N ALA A 25 -2.07 6.30 1.34
CA ALA A 25 -3.19 6.97 1.99
C ALA A 25 -4.47 6.92 1.13
N CYS A 26 -4.36 7.17 -0.18
CA CYS A 26 -5.48 7.06 -1.12
C CYS A 26 -6.05 5.64 -1.16
N ILE A 27 -5.21 4.60 -1.20
CA ILE A 27 -5.65 3.20 -1.17
C ILE A 27 -6.50 2.95 0.09
N ARG A 28 -6.07 3.44 1.24
CA ARG A 28 -6.80 3.26 2.51
C ARG A 28 -8.16 3.95 2.48
N GLU A 29 -8.20 5.20 2.03
CA GLU A 29 -9.43 5.99 1.93
C GLU A 29 -10.44 5.38 0.95
N SER A 30 -9.98 5.02 -0.25
CA SER A 30 -10.82 4.39 -1.28
C SER A 30 -11.33 3.02 -0.83
N SER A 31 -10.48 2.21 -0.17
CA SER A 31 -10.88 0.92 0.38
C SER A 31 -11.93 1.06 1.49
N ALA A 32 -11.78 2.05 2.38
CA ALA A 32 -12.77 2.32 3.43
C ALA A 32 -14.11 2.79 2.85
N SER A 33 -14.07 3.64 1.82
CA SER A 33 -15.25 4.11 1.08
C SER A 33 -15.97 2.96 0.39
N LEU A 34 -15.22 2.07 -0.26
CA LEU A 34 -15.76 0.89 -0.92
C LEU A 34 -16.38 -0.11 0.07
N ALA A 35 -15.73 -0.34 1.21
CA ALA A 35 -16.30 -1.15 2.28
C ALA A 35 -17.62 -0.55 2.81
N SER A 36 -17.71 0.79 2.90
CA SER A 36 -18.96 1.48 3.26
C SER A 36 -20.06 1.26 2.21
N LEU A 37 -19.74 1.42 0.92
CA LEU A 37 -20.69 1.18 -0.18
C LEU A 37 -21.22 -0.25 -0.18
N ARG A 38 -20.36 -1.27 0.01
CA ARG A 38 -20.78 -2.68 0.12
C ARG A 38 -21.69 -2.95 1.32
N ARG A 39 -21.44 -2.30 2.47
CA ARG A 39 -22.35 -2.37 3.62
C ARG A 39 -23.71 -1.74 3.33
N GLN A 40 -23.78 -0.73 2.46
CA GLN A 40 -25.05 -0.13 2.03
C GLN A 40 -25.77 -1.02 1.01
N GLU A 41 -25.05 -1.53 0.01
CA GLU A 41 -25.56 -2.46 -1.00
C GLU A 41 -26.20 -3.69 -0.35
N SER A 42 -25.48 -4.35 0.58
CA SER A 42 -26.01 -5.52 1.30
C SER A 42 -27.27 -5.23 2.14
N ARG A 43 -27.48 -3.99 2.60
CA ARG A 43 -28.73 -3.59 3.29
C ARG A 43 -29.89 -3.42 2.32
N VAL A 44 -29.63 -2.98 1.09
CA VAL A 44 -30.64 -2.90 0.03
C VAL A 44 -30.97 -4.28 -0.51
N ASP A 45 -29.96 -5.12 -0.74
CA ASP A 45 -30.11 -6.46 -1.30
C ASP A 45 -30.83 -7.43 -0.34
N ARG A 46 -30.56 -7.33 0.97
CA ARG A 46 -31.34 -8.06 2.01
C ARG A 46 -32.82 -7.68 2.07
N ARG A 47 -33.21 -6.52 1.55
CA ARG A 47 -34.63 -6.13 1.41
C ARG A 47 -35.24 -6.65 0.10
N TYR A 48 -34.41 -7.11 -0.83
CA TYR A 48 -34.82 -7.63 -2.13
C TYR A 48 -34.93 -9.17 -2.13
N VAL A 49 -34.03 -9.84 -1.40
CA VAL A 49 -34.07 -11.30 -1.20
C VAL A 49 -34.77 -11.58 0.13
N GLY A 50 -36.04 -12.00 0.04
CA GLY A 50 -36.85 -12.40 1.19
C GLY A 50 -36.34 -13.67 1.88
N PHE A 51 -35.21 -13.57 2.58
CA PHE A 51 -34.73 -14.60 3.49
C PHE A 51 -34.97 -14.19 4.95
N GLU A 52 -35.75 -15.03 5.60
CA GLU A 52 -36.34 -14.95 6.93
C GLU A 52 -35.37 -14.46 8.03
N MET A 53 -35.64 -13.29 8.59
CA MET A 53 -35.34 -12.96 9.99
C MET A 53 -36.52 -12.16 10.58
N PRO A 54 -36.80 -12.29 11.89
CA PRO A 54 -38.14 -12.10 12.44
C PRO A 54 -38.60 -10.65 12.28
N MET A 55 -39.80 -10.54 11.70
CA MET A 55 -40.52 -9.32 11.37
C MET A 55 -40.46 -8.28 12.49
N SER A 56 -39.80 -7.15 12.19
CA SER A 56 -40.14 -5.86 12.81
C SER A 56 -41.01 -5.09 11.82
N ASN A 57 -41.80 -4.13 12.31
CA ASN A 57 -42.92 -3.41 11.66
C ASN A 57 -42.71 -2.80 10.24
N ASP A 58 -41.62 -3.08 9.54
CA ASP A 58 -41.26 -2.59 8.20
C ASP A 58 -42.00 -3.31 7.03
N ASP A 59 -42.71 -4.42 7.27
CA ASP A 59 -43.45 -5.14 6.21
C ASP A 59 -44.55 -4.29 5.54
N GLN A 60 -45.05 -3.25 6.22
CA GLN A 60 -45.99 -2.31 5.60
C GLN A 60 -45.31 -1.34 4.64
N LEU A 61 -44.03 -1.00 4.87
CA LEU A 61 -43.24 -0.07 4.02
C LEU A 61 -42.72 -0.74 2.74
N ALA A 62 -42.49 -2.05 2.75
CA ALA A 62 -42.11 -2.82 1.55
C ALA A 62 -43.15 -2.71 0.42
N SER A 63 -44.43 -2.50 0.76
CA SER A 63 -45.51 -2.28 -0.21
C SER A 63 -45.46 -0.90 -0.90
N PHE A 64 -44.71 0.06 -0.36
CA PHE A 64 -44.60 1.43 -0.90
C PHE A 64 -43.37 1.64 -1.80
N VAL A 65 -42.45 0.67 -1.88
CA VAL A 65 -41.24 0.79 -2.69
C VAL A 65 -41.37 -0.07 -3.95
N ASP A 66 -41.46 0.58 -5.11
CA ASP A 66 -41.50 -0.09 -6.40
C ASP A 66 -40.26 -0.98 -6.60
N ALA A 67 -40.46 -2.25 -6.92
CA ALA A 67 -39.40 -3.21 -7.21
C ALA A 67 -38.44 -2.69 -8.31
N ARG A 68 -38.92 -1.88 -9.26
CA ARG A 68 -38.08 -1.22 -10.26
C ARG A 68 -37.16 -0.17 -9.65
N VAL A 69 -37.60 0.54 -8.62
CA VAL A 69 -36.79 1.52 -7.89
C VAL A 69 -35.70 0.78 -7.11
N LEU A 70 -36.03 -0.31 -6.41
CA LEU A 70 -35.04 -1.14 -5.73
C LEU A 70 -34.00 -1.71 -6.69
N ALA A 71 -34.43 -2.29 -7.82
CA ALA A 71 -33.51 -2.83 -8.83
C ALA A 71 -32.56 -1.76 -9.40
N ARG A 72 -33.04 -0.53 -9.60
CA ARG A 72 -32.20 0.60 -10.03
C ARG A 72 -31.21 1.03 -8.96
N VAL A 73 -31.62 1.05 -7.70
CA VAL A 73 -30.75 1.38 -6.56
C VAL A 73 -29.67 0.32 -6.40
N THR A 74 -30.02 -0.97 -6.45
CA THR A 74 -29.05 -2.07 -6.42
C THR A 74 -28.07 -1.96 -7.59
N LEU A 75 -28.55 -1.77 -8.83
CA LEU A 75 -27.67 -1.59 -9.99
C LEU A 75 -26.73 -0.39 -9.83
N SER A 76 -27.22 0.73 -9.27
CA SER A 76 -26.40 1.90 -8.99
C SER A 76 -25.30 1.59 -7.98
N PHE A 77 -25.61 0.89 -6.89
CA PHE A 77 -24.62 0.47 -5.91
C PHE A 77 -23.58 -0.46 -6.52
N SER A 78 -24.01 -1.51 -7.25
CA SER A 78 -23.08 -2.45 -7.88
C SER A 78 -22.16 -1.75 -8.89
N THR A 79 -22.68 -0.76 -9.63
CA THR A 79 -21.86 0.04 -10.55
C THR A 79 -20.83 0.89 -9.81
N SER A 80 -21.24 1.55 -8.71
CA SER A 80 -20.32 2.33 -7.87
C SER A 80 -19.26 1.44 -7.19
N VAL A 81 -19.63 0.23 -6.78
CA VAL A 81 -18.69 -0.76 -6.23
C VAL A 81 -17.70 -1.22 -7.29
N ALA A 82 -18.15 -1.50 -8.51
CA ALA A 82 -17.28 -1.88 -9.63
C ALA A 82 -16.28 -0.77 -9.97
N GLN A 83 -16.74 0.48 -10.04
CA GLN A 83 -15.86 1.63 -10.29
C GLN A 83 -14.84 1.82 -9.16
N GLY A 84 -15.30 1.76 -7.90
CA GLY A 84 -14.38 1.90 -6.75
C GLY A 84 -13.35 0.77 -6.67
N LEU A 85 -13.70 -0.44 -7.14
CA LEU A 85 -12.74 -1.54 -7.26
C LEU A 85 -11.65 -1.22 -8.29
N GLU A 86 -12.04 -0.74 -9.47
CA GLU A 86 -11.10 -0.36 -10.53
C GLU A 86 -10.14 0.73 -10.05
N GLU A 87 -10.66 1.78 -9.40
CA GLU A 87 -9.85 2.85 -8.82
C GLU A 87 -8.83 2.33 -7.79
N VAL A 88 -9.24 1.41 -6.93
CA VAL A 88 -8.34 0.80 -5.94
C VAL A 88 -7.27 -0.07 -6.61
N PHE A 89 -7.61 -0.82 -7.66
CA PHE A 89 -6.64 -1.63 -8.41
C PHE A 89 -5.64 -0.76 -9.16
N ASP A 90 -6.07 0.35 -9.75
CA ASP A 90 -5.19 1.32 -10.38
C ASP A 90 -4.20 1.93 -9.38
N LEU A 91 -4.68 2.28 -8.18
CA LEU A 91 -3.81 2.75 -7.10
C LEU A 91 -2.81 1.68 -6.65
N LEU A 92 -3.21 0.42 -6.54
CA LEU A 92 -2.28 -0.69 -6.24
C LEU A 92 -1.21 -0.87 -7.33
N ASN A 93 -1.59 -0.74 -8.60
CA ASN A 93 -0.64 -0.81 -9.71
C ASN A 93 0.33 0.38 -9.69
N LEU A 94 -0.16 1.58 -9.36
CA LEU A 94 0.68 2.75 -9.18
C LEU A 94 1.67 2.57 -8.02
N LEU A 95 1.21 2.02 -6.88
CA LEU A 95 2.05 1.70 -5.74
C LEU A 95 3.20 0.77 -6.14
N ARG A 96 2.90 -0.31 -6.88
CA ARG A 96 3.91 -1.25 -7.40
C ARG A 96 4.89 -0.59 -8.37
N ALA A 97 4.39 0.27 -9.26
CA ALA A 97 5.25 1.00 -10.20
C ALA A 97 6.23 1.94 -9.48
N LEU A 98 5.77 2.64 -8.44
CA LEU A 98 6.62 3.49 -7.60
C LEU A 98 7.63 2.66 -6.81
N ALA A 99 7.23 1.51 -6.29
CA ALA A 99 8.14 0.59 -5.60
C ALA A 99 9.25 0.09 -6.51
N LEU A 100 8.92 -0.33 -7.74
CA LEU A 100 9.92 -0.74 -8.73
C LEU A 100 10.93 0.39 -9.03
N LYS A 101 10.47 1.63 -9.10
CA LYS A 101 11.34 2.81 -9.26
C LYS A 101 12.27 2.99 -8.06
N ILE A 102 11.77 2.81 -6.84
CA ILE A 102 12.58 2.84 -5.62
C ILE A 102 13.61 1.72 -5.64
N PHE A 103 13.23 0.49 -6.00
CA PHE A 103 14.14 -0.64 -6.08
C PHE A 103 15.29 -0.40 -7.06
N ALA A 104 14.98 0.07 -8.28
CA ALA A 104 16.01 0.41 -9.26
C ALA A 104 16.96 1.52 -8.77
N SER A 105 16.42 2.50 -8.05
CA SER A 105 17.22 3.60 -7.48
C SER A 105 18.09 3.12 -6.31
N CYS A 106 17.56 2.24 -5.46
CA CYS A 106 18.30 1.63 -4.35
C CYS A 106 19.40 0.70 -4.85
N GLU A 107 19.14 -0.09 -5.90
CA GLU A 107 20.16 -0.93 -6.53
C GLU A 107 21.31 -0.07 -7.08
N SER A 108 20.98 1.02 -7.77
CA SER A 108 21.97 1.97 -8.28
C SER A 108 22.81 2.59 -7.14
N LEU A 109 22.15 2.98 -6.05
CA LEU A 109 22.81 3.50 -4.85
C LEU A 109 23.74 2.46 -4.20
N ILE A 110 23.28 1.22 -4.03
CA ILE A 110 24.06 0.12 -3.47
C ILE A 110 25.31 -0.15 -4.31
N ASN A 111 25.18 -0.15 -5.65
CA ASN A 111 26.31 -0.36 -6.54
C ASN A 111 27.34 0.77 -6.41
N ALA A 112 26.89 2.03 -6.37
CA ALA A 112 27.77 3.17 -6.14
C ALA A 112 28.49 3.10 -4.77
N LEU A 113 27.79 2.68 -3.71
CA LEU A 113 28.37 2.48 -2.38
C LEU A 113 29.42 1.35 -2.40
N LYS A 114 29.13 0.21 -3.03
CA LYS A 114 30.07 -0.92 -3.13
C LYS A 114 31.34 -0.56 -3.89
N GLU A 115 31.22 0.20 -4.99
CA GLU A 115 32.39 0.71 -5.71
C GLU A 115 33.25 1.63 -4.85
N THR A 116 32.61 2.42 -3.99
CA THR A 116 33.30 3.33 -3.07
C THR A 116 34.05 2.56 -1.99
N ILE A 117 33.41 1.54 -1.39
CA ILE A 117 34.05 0.63 -0.43
C ILE A 117 35.30 -0.05 -1.03
N ALA A 118 35.22 -0.45 -2.30
CA ALA A 118 36.35 -1.10 -2.98
C ALA A 118 37.54 -0.15 -3.21
N LYS A 119 37.30 1.16 -3.29
CA LYS A 119 38.32 2.19 -3.55
C LYS A 119 38.88 2.78 -2.25
N GLU A 120 38.07 2.85 -1.19
CA GLU A 120 38.41 3.58 0.04
C GLU A 120 38.20 2.73 1.30
N SER A 121 39.27 2.53 2.08
CA SER A 121 39.26 1.68 3.27
C SER A 121 38.79 2.41 4.54
N CYS A 122 38.72 3.75 4.53
CA CYS A 122 38.58 4.53 5.77
C CYS A 122 37.17 4.50 6.39
N CYS A 123 36.13 4.10 5.65
CA CYS A 123 34.75 4.10 6.15
C CYS A 123 33.96 2.81 5.83
N LEU A 124 34.67 1.69 5.68
CA LEU A 124 34.08 0.39 5.30
C LEU A 124 32.92 -0.04 6.21
N LEU A 125 33.02 0.17 7.52
CA LEU A 125 31.97 -0.22 8.47
C LEU A 125 30.69 0.62 8.30
N VAL A 126 30.81 1.93 8.11
CA VAL A 126 29.66 2.84 7.91
C VAL A 126 28.97 2.54 6.58
N LEU A 127 29.74 2.34 5.52
CA LEU A 127 29.20 2.07 4.19
C LEU A 127 28.54 0.68 4.10
N ASN A 128 29.11 -0.34 4.75
CA ASN A 128 28.47 -1.65 4.85
C ASN A 128 27.17 -1.60 5.64
N ASN A 129 27.11 -0.80 6.72
CA ASN A 129 25.86 -0.61 7.46
C ASN A 129 24.80 0.03 6.57
N ILE A 130 25.14 1.09 5.81
CA ILE A 130 24.19 1.72 4.86
C ILE A 130 23.67 0.71 3.84
N VAL A 131 24.55 -0.11 3.26
CA VAL A 131 24.14 -1.15 2.30
C VAL A 131 23.21 -2.17 2.96
N GLY A 132 23.51 -2.61 4.18
CA GLY A 132 22.67 -3.52 4.95
C GLY A 132 21.27 -2.93 5.20
N THR A 133 21.19 -1.71 5.72
CA THR A 133 19.92 -1.04 5.99
C THR A 133 19.12 -0.77 4.72
N LEU A 134 19.78 -0.46 3.59
CA LEU A 134 19.12 -0.34 2.29
C LEU A 134 18.50 -1.66 1.82
N MET A 135 19.19 -2.79 2.01
CA MET A 135 18.65 -4.11 1.67
C MET A 135 17.45 -4.46 2.57
N GLU A 136 17.55 -4.26 3.88
CA GLU A 136 16.46 -4.49 4.83
C GLU A 136 15.22 -3.63 4.48
N MET A 137 15.44 -2.37 4.10
CA MET A 137 14.36 -1.48 3.67
C MET A 137 13.66 -2.00 2.39
N VAL A 138 14.43 -2.48 1.41
CA VAL A 138 13.89 -3.04 0.16
C VAL A 138 13.09 -4.32 0.44
N GLU A 139 13.62 -5.22 1.26
CA GLU A 139 12.92 -6.45 1.67
C GLU A 139 11.61 -6.12 2.41
N SER A 140 11.68 -5.19 3.38
CA SER A 140 10.50 -4.71 4.10
C SER A 140 9.45 -4.13 3.15
N MET A 141 9.86 -3.39 2.12
CA MET A 141 8.92 -2.79 1.16
C MET A 141 8.18 -3.84 0.33
N VAL A 142 8.85 -4.94 -0.05
CA VAL A 142 8.21 -6.05 -0.77
C VAL A 142 7.12 -6.68 0.10
N ASP A 143 7.46 -7.02 1.35
CA ASP A 143 6.51 -7.61 2.29
C ASP A 143 5.30 -6.68 2.54
N GLU A 144 5.56 -5.38 2.67
CA GLU A 144 4.48 -4.40 2.86
C GLU A 144 3.54 -4.31 1.66
N ILE A 145 4.06 -4.29 0.43
CA ILE A 145 3.21 -4.23 -0.78
C ILE A 145 2.32 -5.46 -0.89
N ASP A 146 2.85 -6.63 -0.54
CA ASP A 146 2.08 -7.88 -0.52
C ASP A 146 0.99 -7.84 0.55
N LEU A 147 1.31 -7.35 1.76
CA LEU A 147 0.34 -7.16 2.84
C LEU A 147 -0.75 -6.16 2.47
N VAL A 148 -0.39 -5.01 1.86
CA VAL A 148 -1.34 -3.99 1.41
C VAL A 148 -2.25 -4.54 0.32
N THR A 149 -1.69 -5.24 -0.67
CA THR A 149 -2.45 -5.90 -1.72
C THR A 149 -3.49 -6.84 -1.13
N GLN A 150 -3.08 -7.65 -0.14
CA GLN A 150 -3.96 -8.61 0.47
C GLN A 150 -5.02 -7.98 1.37
N TRP A 151 -4.64 -6.96 2.13
CA TRP A 151 -5.57 -6.17 2.92
C TRP A 151 -6.65 -5.54 2.02
N VAL A 152 -6.26 -5.01 0.87
CA VAL A 152 -7.22 -4.51 -0.12
C VAL A 152 -8.12 -5.64 -0.58
N ASN A 153 -7.56 -6.75 -1.06
CA ASN A 153 -8.35 -7.86 -1.60
C ASN A 153 -9.34 -8.43 -0.57
N SER A 154 -8.98 -8.52 0.71
CA SER A 154 -9.88 -9.01 1.76
C SER A 154 -11.02 -8.05 2.06
N ASN A 155 -10.79 -6.74 1.98
CA ASN A 155 -11.82 -5.73 2.21
C ASN A 155 -12.70 -5.49 0.98
N THR A 156 -12.13 -5.59 -0.22
CA THR A 156 -12.78 -5.21 -1.46
C THR A 156 -13.33 -6.39 -2.25
N LEU A 157 -12.86 -7.63 -2.03
CA LEU A 157 -13.36 -8.83 -2.71
C LEU A 157 -13.49 -10.04 -1.73
N PRO A 158 -14.26 -9.91 -0.63
CA PRO A 158 -14.45 -11.00 0.33
C PRO A 158 -14.97 -12.30 -0.31
N ASP A 159 -15.83 -12.20 -1.33
CA ASP A 159 -16.44 -13.36 -2.00
C ASP A 159 -15.48 -14.09 -2.96
N PHE A 160 -14.36 -13.46 -3.31
CA PHE A 160 -13.32 -14.04 -4.18
C PHE A 160 -12.04 -14.40 -3.40
N ALA A 161 -12.07 -14.36 -2.07
CA ALA A 161 -11.00 -14.88 -1.21
C ALA A 161 -10.94 -16.42 -1.27
N ALA A 162 -10.70 -16.98 -2.46
CA ALA A 162 -10.67 -18.41 -2.74
C ALA A 162 -9.33 -19.06 -2.38
N ILE A 163 -8.30 -18.25 -2.05
CA ILE A 163 -6.99 -18.76 -1.63
C ILE A 163 -6.92 -18.65 -0.10
N PRO A 164 -6.87 -19.77 0.65
CA PRO A 164 -6.65 -19.74 2.08
C PRO A 164 -5.26 -19.17 2.33
N ILE A 165 -5.24 -17.99 2.92
CA ILE A 165 -4.02 -17.30 3.32
C ILE A 165 -3.69 -17.70 4.76
N SER A 166 -2.40 -17.71 5.09
CA SER A 166 -1.97 -17.95 6.47
C SER A 166 -2.62 -16.96 7.43
N SER A 167 -3.10 -17.44 8.58
CA SER A 167 -3.67 -16.59 9.64
C SER A 167 -2.70 -15.51 10.13
N SER A 168 -1.38 -15.77 10.05
CA SER A 168 -0.35 -14.78 10.37
C SER A 168 -0.34 -13.61 9.38
N PHE A 169 -0.60 -13.89 8.10
CA PHE A 169 -0.60 -12.89 7.05
C PHE A 169 -1.90 -12.06 7.07
N GLU A 170 -3.03 -12.70 7.39
CA GLU A 170 -4.29 -12.01 7.67
C GLU A 170 -4.14 -11.04 8.86
N PHE A 171 -3.56 -11.52 9.98
CA PHE A 171 -3.27 -10.67 11.13
C PHE A 171 -2.33 -9.50 10.78
N ALA A 172 -1.21 -9.78 10.12
CA ALA A 172 -0.25 -8.73 9.72
C ALA A 172 -0.90 -7.67 8.83
N SER A 173 -1.73 -8.09 7.87
CA SER A 173 -2.46 -7.18 6.98
C SER A 173 -3.46 -6.29 7.73
N SER A 174 -4.05 -6.80 8.82
CA SER A 174 -4.96 -6.02 9.67
C SER A 174 -4.27 -4.98 10.55
N CYS A 175 -2.96 -5.16 10.79
CA CYS A 175 -2.15 -4.29 11.63
C CYS A 175 -1.36 -3.25 10.82
N LEU A 176 -1.67 -3.08 9.53
CA LEU A 176 -0.95 -2.15 8.67
C LEU A 176 -0.99 -0.71 9.22
N PRO A 177 0.18 -0.07 9.40
CA PRO A 177 0.29 1.28 9.94
C PRO A 177 -0.26 2.36 8.99
N GLU A 178 -0.34 3.61 9.46
CA GLU A 178 -0.82 4.73 8.63
C GLU A 178 0.16 5.15 7.53
N LYS A 179 1.43 4.80 7.68
CA LYS A 179 2.52 5.06 6.73
C LYS A 179 3.29 3.77 6.52
N MET A 180 3.91 3.62 5.36
CA MET A 180 4.75 2.46 5.10
C MET A 180 6.01 2.50 5.97
N LEU A 181 6.32 1.38 6.63
CA LEU A 181 7.55 1.15 7.40
C LEU A 181 8.78 1.38 6.54
N SER A 182 8.74 0.97 5.27
CA SER A 182 9.83 1.24 4.32
C SER A 182 10.10 2.75 4.13
N SER A 183 9.06 3.59 4.12
CA SER A 183 9.20 5.07 4.09
C SER A 183 9.78 5.60 5.41
N ILE A 184 9.41 5.00 6.54
CA ILE A 184 9.95 5.35 7.86
C ILE A 184 11.44 4.99 7.94
N LEU A 185 11.81 3.75 7.56
CA LEU A 185 13.20 3.28 7.51
C LEU A 185 14.07 4.16 6.62
N TRP A 186 13.56 4.56 5.45
CA TRP A 186 14.26 5.51 4.58
C TRP A 186 14.55 6.83 5.32
N ARG A 187 13.53 7.41 5.96
CA ARG A 187 13.60 8.74 6.58
C ARG A 187 14.41 8.77 7.87
N GLU A 188 14.27 7.75 8.70
CA GLU A 188 14.79 7.74 10.07
C GLU A 188 16.14 7.03 10.19
N GLU A 189 16.45 6.08 9.30
CA GLU A 189 17.69 5.29 9.36
C GLU A 189 18.59 5.57 8.16
N VAL A 190 18.13 5.26 6.95
CA VAL A 190 18.99 5.28 5.75
C VAL A 190 19.44 6.69 5.39
N TYR A 191 18.52 7.64 5.29
CA TYR A 191 18.83 9.01 4.88
C TYR A 191 19.75 9.73 5.88
N PRO A 192 19.56 9.62 7.21
CA PRO A 192 20.51 10.13 8.19
C PRO A 192 21.91 9.50 8.09
N LEU A 193 22.00 8.19 7.87
CA LEU A 193 23.30 7.51 7.70
C LEU A 193 24.03 7.99 6.44
N LEU A 194 23.33 8.14 5.32
CA LEU A 194 23.88 8.73 4.10
C LEU A 194 24.38 10.15 4.32
N LYS A 195 23.59 10.98 5.01
CA LYS A 195 23.96 12.36 5.34
C LYS A 195 25.19 12.41 6.27
N PHE A 196 25.26 11.53 7.25
CA PHE A 196 26.42 11.40 8.13
C PHE A 196 27.67 11.05 7.32
N ALA A 197 27.62 10.00 6.50
CA ALA A 197 28.74 9.61 5.65
C ALA A 197 29.22 10.78 4.75
N TYR A 198 28.28 11.57 4.24
CA TYR A 198 28.59 12.74 3.40
C TYR A 198 29.28 13.87 4.17
N VAL A 199 28.77 14.21 5.36
CA VAL A 199 29.33 15.27 6.21
C VAL A 199 30.75 14.94 6.68
N PHE A 200 31.02 13.66 6.98
CA PHE A 200 32.32 13.22 7.48
C PHE A 200 33.35 12.95 6.38
N LYS A 201 33.00 13.20 5.10
CA LYS A 201 33.85 12.86 3.94
C LYS A 201 34.38 11.44 4.06
N CYS A 202 33.47 10.51 4.37
CA CYS A 202 33.77 9.08 4.34
C CYS A 202 33.91 8.53 2.91
N PHE A 203 34.28 9.41 1.99
CA PHE A 203 34.19 9.36 0.54
C PHE A 203 35.26 10.29 -0.09
#